data_AF-A0A4D6M021-F1
#
_entry.id   AF-A0A4D6M021-F1
#
_cell.length_a   1.000
_cell.length_b   1.000
_cell.length_c   1.000
_cell.angle_alpha   90.00
_cell.angle_beta   90.00
_cell.angle_gamma   90.00
#
_symmetry.space_group_name_H-M   'P 1'
#
loop_
_entity.id
_entity.type
_entity.pdbx_description
1 polymer ?
#
loop_
_entity_poly.entity_id
_entity_poly.type
_entity_poly.pdbx_seq_one_letter_code
_entity_poly.pdbx_strand_id
1 'polypeptide(L)'
;MSSSIDRVSLSSLSSERSRGSGSSRADSSDREEIGNIGRIHLERVVEVRVDPLEELAESSWSAKIGYEWVTADVRTQQSLFRWSRLLKSWLNCTPIFEKGARRDIVVPERVTVVECVCHGREGAVNEFFYMYMCHFSQLHIWLPFDEFTMGVLQLLNVAPTQLHSNSWGYLQAFRLLCMTLYLQPSPQAFLYFFVTRPRSPTTWLSLISRPGFNRLDAFTQSFKHFKDGFFKAVIKQAGRSHFYTADGNTRFPFFWTGNPWRYKVISREDLSVAEKEVVDTLMCFSDKMPTKGLVRVYNLVHPIIDIEGHMA
;
A
#
# COMPACT_ATOMS: atom_id res chain seq x y z
N MET A 1 -50.09 -20.10 -1.65
CA MET A 1 -50.51 -21.27 -0.86
C MET A 1 -49.26 -22.07 -0.53
N SER A 2 -49.17 -22.43 0.75
CA SER A 2 -48.11 -23.11 1.52
C SER A 2 -47.56 -24.39 0.86
N SER A 3 -46.35 -24.89 1.14
CA SER A 3 -45.85 -25.38 2.44
C SER A 3 -44.36 -25.81 2.32
N SER A 4 -43.51 -25.44 3.30
CA SER A 4 -42.87 -26.28 4.36
C SER A 4 -41.67 -27.11 3.88
N ILE A 5 -40.42 -26.77 4.21
CA ILE A 5 -39.65 -27.04 5.46
C ILE A 5 -39.60 -28.54 5.81
N ASP A 6 -38.39 -29.12 5.82
CA ASP A 6 -37.89 -29.88 6.97
C ASP A 6 -36.36 -29.95 7.06
N ARG A 7 -35.87 -29.70 8.27
CA ARG A 7 -34.50 -29.93 8.77
C ARG A 7 -34.49 -31.28 9.49
N VAL A 8 -33.41 -32.04 9.39
CA VAL A 8 -33.02 -33.01 10.44
C VAL A 8 -31.51 -32.98 10.66
N SER A 9 -31.12 -32.73 11.91
CA SER A 9 -29.82 -33.04 12.50
C SER A 9 -29.93 -34.36 13.28
N LEU A 10 -28.88 -35.17 13.36
CA LEU A 10 -28.21 -35.60 14.61
C LEU A 10 -27.20 -36.76 14.43
N SER A 11 -26.05 -36.50 15.06
CA SER A 11 -24.94 -37.33 15.60
C SER A 11 -25.09 -38.83 15.87
N SER A 12 -23.96 -39.55 15.74
CA SER A 12 -23.20 -40.35 16.77
C SER A 12 -22.49 -41.54 16.09
N LEU A 13 -21.52 -42.30 16.61
CA LEU A 13 -20.35 -42.21 17.53
C LEU A 13 -19.78 -43.66 17.56
N SER A 14 -18.55 -43.87 18.05
CA SER A 14 -17.82 -45.13 18.40
C SER A 14 -16.83 -45.66 17.33
N SER A 15 -15.51 -45.75 17.56
CA SER A 15 -14.65 -46.28 18.64
C SER A 15 -14.50 -47.80 18.58
N GLU A 16 -13.27 -48.29 18.32
CA GLU A 16 -12.78 -49.54 18.90
C GLU A 16 -11.25 -49.56 19.04
N ARG A 17 -10.81 -50.28 20.08
CA ARG A 17 -9.48 -50.29 20.71
C ARG A 17 -9.15 -51.75 21.04
N SER A 18 -7.95 -52.25 20.76
CA SER A 18 -7.35 -53.43 21.43
C SER A 18 -5.80 -53.29 21.35
N ARG A 19 -4.95 -53.38 22.39
CA ARG A 19 -4.70 -54.20 23.60
C ARG A 19 -3.94 -55.53 23.37
N GLY A 20 -2.79 -55.64 24.07
CA GLY A 20 -2.02 -56.86 24.39
C GLY A 20 -0.50 -56.55 24.38
N SER A 21 0.21 -56.24 25.48
CA SER A 21 0.53 -56.95 26.74
C SER A 21 1.60 -58.04 26.61
N GLY A 22 2.73 -57.88 27.32
CA GLY A 22 3.72 -58.94 27.56
C GLY A 22 4.96 -58.42 28.33
N SER A 23 5.24 -59.00 29.49
CA SER A 23 6.16 -58.56 30.55
C SER A 23 7.38 -59.49 30.67
N SER A 24 8.55 -58.99 31.10
CA SER A 24 9.35 -59.56 32.23
C SER A 24 10.70 -58.87 32.43
N ARG A 25 11.14 -58.83 33.70
CA ARG A 25 12.39 -58.26 34.24
C ARG A 25 13.51 -59.30 34.30
N ALA A 26 14.78 -58.89 34.22
CA ALA A 26 15.86 -59.27 35.14
C ALA A 26 17.20 -58.55 34.82
N ASP A 27 17.98 -58.30 35.87
CA ASP A 27 19.28 -57.64 36.00
C ASP A 27 20.43 -58.19 35.15
N SER A 28 21.39 -57.32 34.80
CA SER A 28 22.81 -57.46 35.21
C SER A 28 23.64 -56.26 34.77
N SER A 29 24.64 -55.95 35.60
CA SER A 29 25.61 -54.87 35.47
C SER A 29 26.47 -54.96 34.21
N ASP A 30 26.93 -53.82 33.69
CA ASP A 30 28.38 -53.60 33.56
C ASP A 30 28.73 -52.12 33.36
N ARG A 31 29.88 -51.77 33.93
CA ARG A 31 30.52 -50.46 33.96
C ARG A 31 30.97 -50.03 32.57
N GLU A 32 30.82 -48.75 32.25
CA GLU A 32 31.86 -48.00 31.54
C GLU A 32 32.01 -46.58 32.11
N GLU A 33 33.27 -46.18 32.23
CA GLU A 33 33.79 -44.90 32.68
C GLU A 33 33.41 -43.77 31.73
N ILE A 34 33.26 -42.56 32.27
CA ILE A 34 34.16 -41.41 32.01
C ILE A 34 33.54 -40.19 32.70
N GLY A 35 34.26 -39.66 33.68
CA GLY A 35 33.95 -38.37 34.27
C GLY A 35 34.17 -37.25 33.26
N ASN A 36 33.28 -36.26 33.29
CA ASN A 36 33.73 -34.88 33.34
C ASN A 36 32.62 -33.97 33.87
N ILE A 37 32.96 -33.32 34.98
CA ILE A 37 32.23 -32.23 35.60
C ILE A 37 32.38 -30.99 34.71
N GLY A 38 31.28 -30.29 34.49
CA GLY A 38 31.30 -28.83 34.34
C GLY A 38 31.26 -28.30 32.91
N ARG A 39 30.05 -27.99 32.43
CA ARG A 39 29.64 -26.64 32.01
C ARG A 39 28.21 -26.71 31.50
N ILE A 40 27.30 -26.11 32.27
CA ILE A 40 25.94 -25.83 31.81
C ILE A 40 26.06 -24.86 30.64
N HIS A 41 25.60 -25.30 29.46
CA HIS A 41 25.50 -24.47 28.28
C HIS A 41 24.38 -23.45 28.50
N LEU A 42 24.76 -22.20 28.81
CA LEU A 42 23.83 -21.09 28.91
C LEU A 42 23.25 -20.84 27.51
N GLU A 43 21.99 -21.23 27.28
CA GLU A 43 21.23 -20.76 26.13
C GLU A 43 21.26 -19.23 26.14
N ARG A 44 21.84 -18.67 25.09
CA ARG A 44 21.84 -17.23 24.86
C ARG A 44 20.39 -16.85 24.56
N VAL A 45 19.66 -16.43 25.59
CA VAL A 45 18.40 -15.71 25.43
C VAL A 45 18.69 -14.55 24.48
N VAL A 46 18.15 -14.63 23.27
CA VAL A 46 18.07 -13.47 22.40
C VAL A 46 17.15 -12.51 23.14
N GLU A 47 17.73 -11.47 23.72
CA GLU A 47 16.96 -10.28 24.09
C GLU A 47 16.27 -9.79 22.82
N VAL A 48 15.03 -10.22 22.63
CA VAL A 48 14.08 -9.45 21.86
C VAL A 48 14.01 -8.14 22.62
N ARG A 49 14.68 -7.10 22.10
CA ARG A 49 14.45 -5.72 22.52
C ARG A 49 12.96 -5.45 22.33
N VAL A 50 12.20 -5.68 23.39
CA VAL A 50 10.85 -5.16 23.55
C VAL A 50 11.06 -3.65 23.65
N ASP A 51 10.51 -2.92 22.69
CA ASP A 51 10.50 -1.46 22.72
C ASP A 51 10.00 -1.01 24.12
N PRO A 52 10.70 -0.10 24.84
CA PRO A 52 10.39 0.20 26.23
C PRO A 52 8.94 0.62 26.45
N LEU A 53 8.39 0.19 27.60
CA LEU A 53 7.06 0.52 28.13
C LEU A 53 6.83 2.04 28.38
N GLU A 54 7.77 2.90 27.99
CA GLU A 54 7.72 4.36 28.17
C GLU A 54 6.82 5.07 27.15
N GLU A 55 6.41 4.44 26.04
CA GLU A 55 5.50 5.04 25.05
C GLU A 55 4.04 5.19 25.55
N LEU A 56 3.68 4.60 26.71
CA LEU A 56 2.33 4.74 27.28
C LEU A 56 2.10 6.07 28.02
N ALA A 57 3.14 6.86 28.27
CA ALA A 57 3.04 8.14 28.97
C ALA A 57 2.83 9.37 28.06
N GLU A 58 2.83 9.21 26.74
CA GLU A 58 2.61 10.32 25.78
C GLU A 58 1.14 10.46 25.33
N SER A 59 0.20 9.83 26.02
CA SER A 59 -1.23 9.93 25.70
C SER A 59 -1.87 11.20 26.27
N SER A 60 -1.27 12.38 26.06
CA SER A 60 -1.94 13.65 26.38
C SER A 60 -1.30 14.86 25.69
N TRP A 61 -1.11 14.88 24.37
CA TRP A 61 -0.75 16.14 23.71
C TRP A 61 -1.53 16.44 22.43
N SER A 62 -1.82 17.74 22.34
CA SER A 62 -2.61 18.50 21.39
C SER A 62 -2.24 18.26 19.94
N ALA A 63 -3.16 18.62 19.03
CA ALA A 63 -2.85 18.84 17.63
C ALA A 63 -1.49 19.55 17.48
N LYS A 64 -0.57 18.92 16.77
CA LYS A 64 0.76 19.48 16.50
C LYS A 64 0.60 20.86 15.85
N ILE A 65 1.26 21.87 16.43
CA ILE A 65 1.21 23.25 15.95
C ILE A 65 1.83 23.33 14.54
N GLY A 66 1.19 24.05 13.63
CA GLY A 66 1.65 24.22 12.24
C GLY A 66 0.95 23.31 11.22
N TYR A 67 0.02 22.46 11.67
CA TYR A 67 -0.82 21.61 10.81
C TYR A 67 -2.31 22.00 10.84
N GLU A 68 -2.66 23.17 11.36
CA GLU A 68 -4.05 23.66 11.45
C GLU A 68 -4.73 23.79 10.09
N TRP A 69 -3.94 23.91 9.02
CA TRP A 69 -4.39 23.88 7.62
C TRP A 69 -4.88 22.50 7.17
N VAL A 70 -4.70 21.44 7.97
CA VAL A 70 -5.18 20.07 7.72
C VAL A 70 -6.46 19.79 8.54
N THR A 71 -7.43 19.11 7.94
CA THR A 71 -8.65 18.69 8.63
C THR A 71 -8.36 17.83 9.87
N ALA A 72 -9.22 17.96 10.89
CA ALA A 72 -9.03 17.27 12.17
C ALA A 72 -9.01 15.74 12.02
N ASP A 73 -9.80 15.18 11.10
CA ASP A 73 -9.88 13.74 10.87
C ASP A 73 -8.60 13.13 10.28
N VAL A 74 -7.79 13.92 9.58
CA VAL A 74 -6.44 13.52 9.19
C VAL A 74 -5.54 13.61 10.40
N ARG A 75 -5.52 14.75 11.10
CA ARG A 75 -4.61 15.03 12.22
C ARG A 75 -4.73 14.04 13.38
N THR A 76 -5.91 13.46 13.58
CA THR A 76 -6.16 12.47 14.64
C THR A 76 -5.95 11.02 14.18
N GLN A 77 -5.60 10.80 12.91
CA GLN A 77 -5.41 9.47 12.38
C GLN A 77 -4.12 8.85 12.90
N GLN A 78 -4.26 7.70 13.56
CA GLN A 78 -3.15 6.92 14.10
C GLN A 78 -2.87 5.72 13.21
N SER A 79 -1.59 5.33 13.13
CA SER A 79 -1.21 4.13 12.40
C SER A 79 -1.29 2.86 13.26
N LEU A 80 -1.66 1.75 12.62
CA LEU A 80 -1.50 0.40 13.14
C LEU A 80 -0.01 0.00 13.25
N PHE A 81 0.87 0.58 12.43
CA PHE A 81 2.30 0.26 12.38
C PHE A 81 3.14 1.10 13.37
N ARG A 82 2.66 1.19 14.61
CA ARG A 82 3.42 1.73 15.75
C ARG A 82 4.46 0.76 16.30
N TRP A 83 4.18 -0.53 16.14
CA TRP A 83 5.05 -1.61 16.59
C TRP A 83 5.83 -2.19 15.42
N SER A 84 7.15 -2.24 15.53
CA SER A 84 8.03 -2.77 14.47
C SER A 84 7.66 -4.20 14.06
N ARG A 85 7.21 -5.03 15.02
CA ARG A 85 6.77 -6.41 14.78
C ARG A 85 5.57 -6.50 13.83
N LEU A 86 4.60 -5.59 13.95
CA LEU A 86 3.40 -5.61 13.10
C LEU A 86 3.76 -5.24 11.66
N LEU A 87 4.59 -4.20 11.48
CA LEU A 87 5.04 -3.80 10.15
C LEU A 87 5.86 -4.92 9.50
N LYS A 88 6.81 -5.52 10.22
CA LYS A 88 7.62 -6.65 9.72
C LYS A 88 6.75 -7.85 9.34
N SER A 89 5.78 -8.21 10.20
CA SER A 89 4.87 -9.31 9.91
C SER A 89 4.04 -9.06 8.65
N TRP A 90 3.58 -7.83 8.43
CA TRP A 90 2.82 -7.47 7.23
C TRP A 90 3.70 -7.49 5.96
N LEU A 91 4.92 -6.94 6.04
CA LEU A 91 5.89 -6.91 4.93
C LEU A 91 6.36 -8.31 4.50
N ASN A 92 6.35 -9.28 5.41
CA ASN A 92 6.65 -10.68 5.07
C ASN A 92 5.58 -11.30 4.16
N CYS A 93 4.34 -10.81 4.21
CA CYS A 93 3.22 -11.33 3.42
C CYS A 93 2.88 -10.45 2.22
N THR A 94 3.27 -9.18 2.24
CA THR A 94 2.94 -8.20 1.19
C THR A 94 4.23 -7.63 0.61
N PRO A 95 4.63 -8.03 -0.61
CA PRO A 95 5.74 -7.38 -1.28
C PRO A 95 5.41 -5.90 -1.51
N ILE A 96 6.44 -5.06 -1.50
CA ILE A 96 6.29 -3.61 -1.76
C ILE A 96 7.22 -3.11 -2.87
N PHE A 97 8.10 -3.99 -3.36
CA PHE A 97 9.05 -3.69 -4.43
C PHE A 97 8.64 -4.42 -5.70
N GLU A 98 8.91 -3.80 -6.84
CA GLU A 98 8.74 -4.45 -8.13
C GLU A 98 9.68 -5.66 -8.25
N LYS A 99 9.26 -6.68 -9.02
CA LYS A 99 10.07 -7.88 -9.22
C LYS A 99 11.40 -7.51 -9.88
N GLY A 100 12.51 -7.83 -9.20
CA GLY A 100 13.87 -7.51 -9.67
C GLY A 100 14.37 -6.14 -9.21
N ALA A 101 13.54 -5.31 -8.57
CA ALA A 101 13.99 -4.05 -8.00
C ALA A 101 14.96 -4.27 -6.84
N ARG A 102 15.94 -3.37 -6.74
CA ARG A 102 16.87 -3.29 -5.62
C ARG A 102 16.11 -2.99 -4.33
N ARG A 103 16.31 -3.82 -3.30
CA ARG A 103 15.61 -3.68 -2.00
C ARG A 103 16.27 -2.67 -1.05
N ASP A 104 17.46 -2.18 -1.39
CA ASP A 104 18.21 -1.21 -0.60
C ASP A 104 17.91 0.26 -0.99
N ILE A 105 16.95 0.51 -1.88
CA ILE A 105 16.55 1.86 -2.30
C ILE A 105 15.70 2.58 -1.24
N VAL A 106 14.88 1.81 -0.52
CA VAL A 106 13.96 2.29 0.52
C VAL A 106 13.94 1.26 1.64
N VAL A 107 13.86 1.71 2.90
CA VAL A 107 13.58 0.84 4.04
C VAL A 107 12.25 1.25 4.67
N PRO A 108 11.27 0.34 4.77
CA PRO A 108 10.06 0.57 5.54
C PRO A 108 10.37 0.71 7.03
N GLU A 109 9.88 1.78 7.65
CA GLU A 109 10.03 2.02 9.08
C GLU A 109 8.68 2.29 9.75
N ARG A 110 8.57 1.88 11.02
CA ARG A 110 7.41 2.15 11.87
C ARG A 110 7.22 3.65 12.05
N VAL A 111 5.99 4.07 12.31
CA VAL A 111 5.73 5.44 12.79
C VAL A 111 5.80 5.48 14.31
N THR A 112 6.14 6.63 14.88
CA THR A 112 6.06 6.86 16.32
C THR A 112 4.61 7.11 16.76
N VAL A 113 4.35 7.06 18.07
CA VAL A 113 2.99 7.24 18.61
C VAL A 113 2.41 8.62 18.29
N VAL A 114 3.28 9.63 18.20
CA VAL A 114 2.95 11.04 17.94
C VAL A 114 2.94 11.43 16.45
N GLU A 115 3.42 10.55 15.57
CA GLU A 115 3.44 10.82 14.13
C GLU A 115 2.05 10.64 13.50
N CYS A 116 1.61 11.63 12.75
CA CYS A 116 0.43 11.59 11.90
C CYS A 116 0.84 11.53 10.43
N VAL A 117 -0.01 10.96 9.59
CA VAL A 117 0.26 10.74 8.16
C VAL A 117 0.54 12.02 7.36
N CYS A 118 0.09 13.18 7.87
CA CYS A 118 0.32 14.48 7.25
C CYS A 118 1.59 15.19 7.72
N HIS A 119 2.30 14.64 8.72
CA HIS A 119 3.49 15.26 9.26
C HIS A 119 4.65 15.28 8.26
N GLY A 120 5.52 16.28 8.38
CA GLY A 120 6.72 16.45 7.59
C GLY A 120 7.90 15.63 8.11
N ARG A 121 9.11 16.02 7.69
CA ARG A 121 10.37 15.38 8.10
C ARG A 121 10.68 15.47 9.59
N GLU A 122 10.36 16.60 10.22
CA GLU A 122 10.39 16.80 11.68
C GLU A 122 11.65 16.30 12.41
N GLY A 123 12.83 16.68 11.93
CA GLY A 123 14.11 16.30 12.55
C GLY A 123 14.59 14.89 12.20
N ALA A 124 13.87 14.14 11.37
CA ALA A 124 14.35 12.86 10.87
C ALA A 124 15.67 13.02 10.10
N VAL A 125 16.62 12.13 10.40
CA VAL A 125 17.95 12.12 9.76
C VAL A 125 17.82 11.89 8.25
N ASN A 126 16.99 10.92 7.87
CA ASN A 126 16.79 10.52 6.48
C ASN A 126 15.49 11.11 5.92
N GLU A 127 15.47 11.33 4.61
CA GLU A 127 14.27 11.70 3.87
C GLU A 127 13.37 10.48 3.68
N PHE A 128 12.06 10.69 3.75
CA PHE A 128 11.07 9.63 3.65
C PHE A 128 9.75 10.20 3.16
N PHE A 129 8.86 9.34 2.69
CA PHE A 129 7.45 9.67 2.47
C PHE A 129 6.58 8.60 3.14
N TYR A 130 5.35 8.95 3.48
CA TYR A 130 4.41 7.97 4.01
C TYR A 130 3.74 7.18 2.88
N MET A 131 3.37 5.93 3.18
CA MET A 131 2.54 5.10 2.30
C MET A 131 1.47 4.37 3.10
N TYR A 132 0.29 4.19 2.48
CA TYR A 132 -0.75 3.32 3.02
C TYR A 132 -0.51 1.86 2.65
N MET A 133 -0.86 0.96 3.56
CA MET A 133 -0.89 -0.48 3.40
C MET A 133 -1.68 -0.90 2.16
N CYS A 134 -2.83 -0.26 1.93
CA CYS A 134 -3.71 -0.58 0.81
C CYS A 134 -3.12 -0.24 -0.55
N HIS A 135 -2.14 0.68 -0.63
CA HIS A 135 -1.43 0.95 -1.88
C HIS A 135 -0.75 -0.32 -2.41
N PHE A 136 -0.22 -1.16 -1.51
CA PHE A 136 0.45 -2.40 -1.87
C PHE A 136 -0.51 -3.59 -1.89
N SER A 137 -1.27 -3.78 -0.80
CA SER A 137 -2.08 -5.00 -0.62
C SER A 137 -3.34 -5.07 -1.48
N GLN A 138 -3.88 -3.93 -1.90
CA GLN A 138 -5.13 -3.87 -2.68
C GLN A 138 -4.93 -3.25 -4.07
N LEU A 139 -4.05 -2.25 -4.18
CA LEU A 139 -3.81 -1.52 -5.43
C LEU A 139 -2.59 -2.03 -6.20
N HIS A 140 -1.78 -2.92 -5.61
CA HIS A 140 -0.59 -3.50 -6.26
C HIS A 140 0.36 -2.43 -6.82
N ILE A 141 0.54 -1.34 -6.07
CA ILE A 141 1.55 -0.31 -6.34
C ILE A 141 2.91 -0.85 -5.86
N TRP A 142 3.96 -0.59 -6.63
CA TRP A 142 5.31 -1.07 -6.34
C TRP A 142 6.28 0.09 -6.21
N LEU A 143 7.34 -0.10 -5.42
CA LEU A 143 8.48 0.80 -5.34
C LEU A 143 9.68 0.29 -6.17
N PRO A 144 10.48 1.20 -6.76
CA PRO A 144 10.25 2.65 -6.83
C PRO A 144 9.06 2.99 -7.74
N PHE A 145 8.48 4.19 -7.60
CA PHE A 145 7.44 4.64 -8.53
C PHE A 145 8.03 4.87 -9.93
N ASP A 146 7.19 4.72 -10.96
CA ASP A 146 7.56 5.09 -12.32
C ASP A 146 7.42 6.60 -12.57
N GLU A 147 7.96 7.06 -13.71
CA GLU A 147 7.92 8.48 -14.10
C GLU A 147 6.48 9.02 -14.18
N PHE A 148 5.55 8.21 -14.68
CA PHE A 148 4.14 8.57 -14.77
C PHE A 148 3.53 8.86 -13.39
N THR A 149 3.69 7.95 -12.43
CA THR A 149 3.15 8.09 -11.07
C THR A 149 3.76 9.30 -10.37
N MET A 150 5.09 9.44 -10.44
CA MET A 150 5.78 10.60 -9.85
C MET A 150 5.34 11.91 -10.50
N GLY A 151 5.21 11.94 -11.83
CA GLY A 151 4.76 13.11 -12.57
C GLY A 151 3.33 13.54 -12.19
N VAL A 152 2.40 12.61 -11.97
CA VAL A 152 1.05 12.96 -11.49
C VAL A 152 1.10 13.54 -10.07
N LEU A 153 1.85 12.93 -9.15
CA LEU A 153 2.00 13.46 -7.78
C LEU A 153 2.65 14.86 -7.79
N GLN A 154 3.63 15.07 -8.67
CA GLN A 154 4.30 16.35 -8.87
C GLN A 154 3.35 17.42 -9.41
N LEU A 155 2.62 17.13 -10.50
CA LEU A 155 1.66 18.06 -11.11
C LEU A 155 0.50 18.43 -10.18
N LEU A 156 0.07 17.49 -9.34
CA LEU A 156 -0.98 17.76 -8.35
C LEU A 156 -0.44 18.42 -7.08
N ASN A 157 0.89 18.52 -6.94
CA ASN A 157 1.57 19.01 -5.75
C ASN A 157 1.09 18.29 -4.48
N VAL A 158 1.09 16.95 -4.48
CA VAL A 158 0.63 16.14 -3.35
C VAL A 158 1.61 15.04 -2.98
N ALA A 159 1.65 14.71 -1.70
CA ALA A 159 2.32 13.51 -1.22
C ALA A 159 1.53 12.23 -1.51
N PRO A 160 2.20 11.06 -1.50
CA PRO A 160 1.54 9.80 -1.78
C PRO A 160 0.31 9.51 -0.90
N THR A 161 0.38 9.81 0.40
CA THR A 161 -0.77 9.62 1.32
C THR A 161 -1.79 10.75 1.29
N GLN A 162 -1.50 11.86 0.61
CA GLN A 162 -2.45 12.95 0.44
C GLN A 162 -3.41 12.67 -0.71
N LEU A 163 -3.00 11.90 -1.73
CA LEU A 163 -3.91 11.41 -2.77
C LEU A 163 -4.82 10.31 -2.20
N HIS A 164 -6.13 10.42 -2.42
CA HIS A 164 -7.11 9.48 -1.89
C HIS A 164 -6.96 8.08 -2.53
N SER A 165 -7.21 7.00 -1.78
CA SER A 165 -6.98 5.62 -2.27
C SER A 165 -7.79 5.23 -3.51
N ASN A 166 -9.03 5.72 -3.67
CA ASN A 166 -9.76 5.55 -4.94
C ASN A 166 -9.07 6.25 -6.12
N SER A 167 -8.39 7.37 -5.88
CA SER A 167 -7.66 8.12 -6.90
C SER A 167 -6.35 7.43 -7.28
N TRP A 168 -5.67 6.79 -6.32
CA TRP A 168 -4.62 5.82 -6.61
C TRP A 168 -5.12 4.64 -7.45
N GLY A 169 -6.34 4.17 -7.20
CA GLY A 169 -6.97 3.13 -8.02
C GLY A 169 -7.10 3.55 -9.50
N TYR A 170 -7.58 4.77 -9.77
CA TYR A 170 -7.61 5.30 -11.15
C TYR A 170 -6.23 5.41 -11.76
N LEU A 171 -5.25 5.93 -11.00
CA LEU A 171 -3.87 6.08 -11.45
C LEU A 171 -3.28 4.74 -11.88
N GLN A 172 -3.45 3.72 -11.04
CA GLN A 172 -2.97 2.37 -11.33
C GLN A 172 -3.71 1.75 -12.52
N ALA A 173 -5.04 1.82 -12.57
CA ALA A 173 -5.78 1.26 -13.69
C ALA A 173 -5.44 1.93 -15.02
N PHE A 174 -5.27 3.25 -15.05
CA PHE A 174 -4.84 3.97 -16.24
C PHE A 174 -3.45 3.53 -16.71
N ARG A 175 -2.49 3.43 -15.78
CA ARG A 175 -1.15 2.91 -16.06
C ARG A 175 -1.20 1.53 -16.70
N LEU A 176 -1.94 0.60 -16.07
CA LEU A 176 -2.07 -0.77 -16.53
C LEU A 176 -2.78 -0.88 -17.89
N LEU A 177 -3.81 -0.07 -18.10
CA LEU A 177 -4.51 0.01 -19.37
C LEU A 177 -3.58 0.48 -20.49
N CYS A 178 -2.82 1.56 -20.26
CA CYS A 178 -1.85 2.05 -21.23
C CYS A 178 -0.81 0.97 -21.55
N MET A 179 -0.24 0.33 -20.53
CA MET A 179 0.73 -0.76 -20.73
C MET A 179 0.16 -1.91 -21.56
N THR A 180 -1.10 -2.30 -21.33
CA THR A 180 -1.73 -3.41 -22.06
C THR A 180 -2.02 -3.03 -23.51
N LEU A 181 -2.29 -1.75 -23.77
CA LEU A 181 -2.49 -1.19 -25.11
C LEU A 181 -1.17 -0.76 -25.78
N TYR A 182 -0.01 -1.07 -25.17
CA TYR A 182 1.32 -0.65 -25.64
C TYR A 182 1.49 0.88 -25.77
N LEU A 183 0.71 1.63 -25.01
CA LEU A 183 0.76 3.09 -24.91
C LEU A 183 1.67 3.52 -23.77
N GLN A 184 2.32 4.68 -23.93
CA GLN A 184 3.08 5.30 -22.85
C GLN A 184 2.15 6.18 -21.99
N PRO A 185 1.95 5.86 -20.70
CA PRO A 185 1.11 6.69 -19.84
C PRO A 185 1.77 8.06 -19.58
N SER A 186 1.00 9.14 -19.74
CA SER A 186 1.44 10.51 -19.43
C SER A 186 0.57 11.14 -18.33
N PRO A 187 1.14 11.91 -17.39
CA PRO A 187 0.37 12.65 -16.39
C PRO A 187 -0.70 13.56 -17.00
N GLN A 188 -0.42 14.27 -18.09
CA GLN A 188 -1.36 15.17 -18.74
C GLN A 188 -2.47 14.38 -19.46
N ALA A 189 -2.13 13.28 -20.13
CA ALA A 189 -3.13 12.40 -20.73
C ALA A 189 -4.06 11.80 -19.66
N PHE A 190 -3.53 11.43 -18.50
CA PHE A 190 -4.34 10.98 -17.37
C PHE A 190 -5.25 12.10 -16.85
N LEU A 191 -4.71 13.29 -16.59
CA LEU A 191 -5.46 14.42 -16.07
C LEU A 191 -6.39 15.09 -17.10
N TYR A 192 -6.36 14.67 -18.36
CA TYR A 192 -7.42 14.99 -19.33
C TYR A 192 -8.78 14.39 -18.91
N PHE A 193 -8.76 13.20 -18.29
CA PHE A 193 -9.94 12.48 -17.84
C PHE A 193 -10.40 12.84 -16.42
N PHE A 194 -9.55 13.50 -15.63
CA PHE A 194 -9.79 13.77 -14.22
C PHE A 194 -9.50 15.22 -13.85
N VAL A 195 -10.36 15.81 -13.04
CA VAL A 195 -10.13 17.13 -12.42
C VAL A 195 -9.96 16.98 -10.91
N THR A 196 -9.35 17.97 -10.27
CA THR A 196 -9.25 18.00 -8.80
C THR A 196 -9.99 19.20 -8.23
N ARG A 197 -10.51 19.02 -7.00
CA ARG A 197 -11.11 20.11 -6.22
C ARG A 197 -10.54 20.09 -4.80
N PRO A 198 -9.34 20.69 -4.60
CA PRO A 198 -8.80 20.96 -3.28
C PRO A 198 -9.82 21.62 -2.35
N ARG A 199 -9.77 21.25 -1.07
CA ARG A 199 -10.62 21.79 0.00
C ARG A 199 -9.75 22.57 1.00
N SER A 200 -10.38 23.48 1.73
CA SER A 200 -9.77 24.19 2.85
C SER A 200 -10.69 24.06 4.08
N PRO A 201 -10.21 23.53 5.22
CA PRO A 201 -8.88 22.94 5.43
C PRO A 201 -8.58 21.75 4.51
N THR A 202 -7.30 21.49 4.28
CA THR A 202 -6.82 20.42 3.39
C THR A 202 -7.16 19.05 3.95
N THR A 203 -7.67 18.18 3.08
CA THR A 203 -7.95 16.76 3.35
C THR A 203 -7.40 15.93 2.18
N TRP A 204 -7.64 14.61 2.18
CA TRP A 204 -7.26 13.76 1.05
C TRP A 204 -7.80 14.32 -0.27
N LEU A 205 -6.91 14.45 -1.26
CA LEU A 205 -7.25 14.93 -2.60
C LEU A 205 -7.89 13.81 -3.40
N SER A 206 -9.13 14.02 -3.84
CA SER A 206 -9.82 13.10 -4.73
C SER A 206 -9.80 13.62 -6.17
N LEU A 207 -9.43 12.73 -7.10
CA LEU A 207 -9.68 12.87 -8.52
C LEU A 207 -11.16 12.69 -8.82
N ILE A 208 -11.71 13.59 -9.61
CA ILE A 208 -13.10 13.62 -10.03
C ILE A 208 -13.14 13.35 -11.53
N SER A 209 -13.79 12.27 -11.91
CA SER A 209 -14.03 11.88 -13.30
C SER A 209 -14.68 13.01 -14.08
N ARG A 210 -14.12 13.38 -15.23
CA ARG A 210 -14.73 14.31 -16.17
C ARG A 210 -15.97 13.65 -16.81
N PRO A 211 -17.18 14.23 -16.66
CA PRO A 211 -18.41 13.65 -17.21
C PRO A 211 -18.31 13.45 -18.73
N GLY A 212 -18.69 12.28 -19.23
CA GLY A 212 -18.67 11.94 -20.66
C GLY A 212 -17.30 11.50 -21.22
N PHE A 213 -16.20 11.75 -20.50
CA PHE A 213 -14.84 11.43 -20.96
C PHE A 213 -14.22 10.27 -20.20
N ASN A 214 -14.38 10.18 -18.88
CA ASN A 214 -13.73 9.12 -18.12
C ASN A 214 -14.31 7.73 -18.48
N ARG A 215 -13.41 6.80 -18.84
CA ARG A 215 -13.67 5.39 -19.16
C ARG A 215 -13.33 4.41 -18.05
N LEU A 216 -13.08 4.90 -16.84
CA LEU A 216 -12.78 4.08 -15.67
C LEU A 216 -13.84 4.29 -14.59
N ASP A 217 -14.41 3.21 -14.08
CA ASP A 217 -15.26 3.25 -12.88
C ASP A 217 -14.46 3.39 -11.59
N ALA A 218 -15.08 3.84 -10.51
CA ALA A 218 -14.37 3.93 -9.24
C ALA A 218 -13.87 2.55 -8.79
N PHE A 219 -12.64 2.47 -8.26
CA PHE A 219 -12.08 1.22 -7.73
C PHE A 219 -13.01 0.58 -6.67
N THR A 220 -13.57 1.42 -5.79
CA THR A 220 -14.68 1.07 -4.90
C THR A 220 -15.64 2.25 -4.80
N GLN A 221 -16.93 2.00 -4.55
CA GLN A 221 -17.90 3.06 -4.26
C GLN A 221 -17.48 3.89 -3.04
N SER A 222 -16.89 3.23 -2.03
CA SER A 222 -16.32 3.87 -0.85
C SER A 222 -15.11 3.07 -0.39
N PHE A 223 -13.93 3.70 -0.43
CA PHE A 223 -12.70 3.10 0.07
C PHE A 223 -12.67 3.30 1.59
N LYS A 224 -13.19 2.32 2.34
CA LYS A 224 -13.25 2.38 3.80
C LYS A 224 -11.96 1.84 4.42
N HIS A 225 -11.65 2.28 5.64
CA HIS A 225 -10.57 1.74 6.49
C HIS A 225 -9.18 1.70 5.81
N PHE A 226 -8.84 2.72 5.01
CA PHE A 226 -7.50 2.82 4.43
C PHE A 226 -6.54 3.67 5.28
N LYS A 227 -7.09 4.52 6.15
CA LYS A 227 -6.40 5.64 6.78
C LYS A 227 -5.46 5.21 7.92
N ASP A 228 -5.69 4.06 8.53
CA ASP A 228 -5.02 3.57 9.74
C ASP A 228 -3.82 2.66 9.46
N GLY A 229 -3.65 2.11 8.28
CA GLY A 229 -2.45 1.34 7.95
C GLY A 229 -1.42 2.18 7.21
N PHE A 230 -0.59 3.00 7.87
CA PHE A 230 0.48 3.76 7.17
C PHE A 230 1.87 3.62 7.80
N PHE A 231 2.91 3.69 6.99
CA PHE A 231 4.31 3.56 7.43
C PHE A 231 5.23 4.49 6.65
N LYS A 232 6.48 4.65 7.12
CA LYS A 232 7.49 5.47 6.45
C LYS A 232 8.26 4.64 5.43
N ALA A 233 8.32 5.12 4.19
CA ALA A 233 9.25 4.64 3.18
C ALA A 233 10.52 5.50 3.24
N VAL A 234 11.51 5.07 4.02
CA VAL A 234 12.75 5.83 4.24
C VAL A 234 13.71 5.65 3.08
N ILE A 235 14.01 6.73 2.38
CA ILE A 235 14.87 6.73 1.20
C ILE A 235 16.32 6.54 1.64
N LYS A 236 17.00 5.56 1.04
CA LYS A 236 18.43 5.31 1.27
C LYS A 236 19.27 5.91 0.16
N GLN A 237 20.59 5.98 0.38
CA GLN A 237 21.53 6.54 -0.58
C GLN A 237 21.42 5.87 -1.96
N ALA A 238 21.30 4.54 -2.00
CA ALA A 238 21.12 3.77 -3.23
C ALA A 238 19.82 4.10 -3.99
N GLY A 239 18.81 4.63 -3.29
CA GLY A 239 17.53 4.99 -3.88
C GLY A 239 17.45 6.43 -4.41
N ARG A 240 18.46 7.28 -4.15
CA ARG A 240 18.36 8.72 -4.45
C ARG A 240 18.04 9.02 -5.90
N SER A 241 18.63 8.30 -6.86
CA SER A 241 18.35 8.52 -8.29
C SER A 241 16.89 8.29 -8.68
N HIS A 242 16.14 7.49 -7.93
CA HIS A 242 14.73 7.21 -8.19
C HIS A 242 13.81 8.33 -7.69
N PHE A 243 14.18 9.05 -6.64
CA PHE A 243 13.29 10.01 -5.96
C PHE A 243 13.72 11.47 -6.11
N TYR A 244 14.91 11.71 -6.65
CA TYR A 244 15.47 13.05 -6.87
C TYR A 244 15.80 13.26 -8.36
N THR A 245 15.74 14.53 -8.79
CA THR A 245 16.25 14.97 -10.09
C THR A 245 17.77 15.13 -10.03
N ALA A 246 18.41 15.31 -11.19
CA ALA A 246 19.85 15.58 -11.27
C ALA A 246 20.26 16.83 -10.48
N ASP A 247 19.39 17.84 -10.42
CA ASP A 247 19.60 19.08 -9.68
C ASP A 247 19.38 18.95 -8.16
N GLY A 248 19.04 17.74 -7.68
CA GLY A 248 18.80 17.48 -6.26
C GLY A 248 17.42 17.84 -5.75
N ASN A 249 16.50 18.28 -6.61
CA ASN A 249 15.09 18.48 -6.24
C ASN A 249 14.36 17.14 -6.09
N THR A 250 13.35 17.06 -5.25
CA THR A 250 12.50 15.86 -5.18
C THR A 250 11.63 15.77 -6.43
N ARG A 251 11.41 14.54 -6.92
CA ARG A 251 10.56 14.32 -8.12
C ARG A 251 9.07 14.50 -7.85
N PHE A 252 8.67 14.44 -6.59
CA PHE A 252 7.32 14.75 -6.10
C PHE A 252 7.41 15.20 -4.63
N PRO A 253 6.35 15.81 -4.06
CA PRO A 253 6.33 16.14 -2.63
C PRO A 253 6.35 14.89 -1.76
N PHE A 254 7.32 14.76 -0.86
CA PHE A 254 7.36 13.61 0.07
C PHE A 254 6.36 13.73 1.23
N PHE A 255 5.99 14.96 1.58
CA PHE A 255 5.11 15.29 2.70
C PHE A 255 3.89 16.07 2.23
N TRP A 256 2.82 16.05 3.02
CA TRP A 256 1.58 16.73 2.65
C TRP A 256 1.81 18.23 2.43
N THR A 257 1.17 18.77 1.40
CA THR A 257 1.25 20.19 1.06
C THR A 257 -0.04 20.91 1.43
N GLY A 258 0.07 22.17 1.86
CA GLY A 258 -1.10 23.03 2.14
C GLY A 258 -1.74 23.67 0.91
N ASN A 259 -1.17 23.42 -0.27
CA ASN A 259 -1.56 24.00 -1.54
C ASN A 259 -1.60 22.95 -2.67
N PRO A 260 -2.35 21.84 -2.51
CA PRO A 260 -2.55 20.91 -3.61
C PRO A 260 -3.20 21.63 -4.81
N TRP A 261 -2.75 21.32 -6.02
CA TRP A 261 -3.16 22.06 -7.19
C TRP A 261 -4.59 21.72 -7.62
N ARG A 262 -5.36 22.77 -7.92
CA ARG A 262 -6.66 22.63 -8.59
C ARG A 262 -6.41 22.43 -10.07
N TYR A 263 -6.38 21.18 -10.48
CA TYR A 263 -6.20 20.79 -11.87
C TYR A 263 -7.52 20.96 -12.61
N LYS A 264 -7.53 21.87 -13.58
CA LYS A 264 -8.69 22.19 -14.42
C LYS A 264 -8.68 21.29 -15.66
N VAL A 265 -9.81 21.31 -16.39
CA VAL A 265 -9.93 20.60 -17.67
C VAL A 265 -8.85 21.10 -18.63
N ILE A 266 -7.99 20.20 -19.09
CA ILE A 266 -7.06 20.45 -20.20
C ILE A 266 -7.86 20.38 -21.50
N SER A 267 -7.62 21.32 -22.42
CA SER A 267 -8.14 21.21 -23.77
C SER A 267 -7.42 20.07 -24.51
N ARG A 268 -8.06 19.48 -25.52
CA ARG A 268 -7.38 18.44 -26.29
C ARG A 268 -6.22 19.05 -27.08
N GLU A 269 -6.32 20.32 -27.43
CA GLU A 269 -5.37 21.08 -28.23
C GLU A 269 -4.03 21.24 -27.52
N ASP A 270 -4.05 21.43 -26.20
CA ASP A 270 -2.87 21.61 -25.34
C ASP A 270 -2.06 20.32 -25.11
N LEU A 271 -2.61 19.15 -25.49
CA LEU A 271 -1.90 17.88 -25.40
C LEU A 271 -0.87 17.72 -26.52
N SER A 272 0.26 17.10 -26.20
CA SER A 272 1.23 16.64 -27.21
C SER A 272 0.62 15.58 -28.14
N VAL A 273 1.30 15.30 -29.25
CA VAL A 273 0.84 14.28 -30.22
C VAL A 273 0.71 12.90 -29.56
N ALA A 274 1.70 12.50 -28.75
CA ALA A 274 1.68 11.23 -28.04
C ALA A 274 0.56 11.16 -26.98
N GLU A 275 0.29 12.26 -26.28
CA GLU A 275 -0.81 12.31 -25.31
C GLU A 275 -2.18 12.26 -25.97
N LYS A 276 -2.33 12.89 -27.16
CA LYS A 276 -3.54 12.79 -27.97
C LYS A 276 -3.80 11.36 -28.39
N GLU A 277 -2.77 10.63 -28.83
CA GLU A 277 -2.88 9.21 -29.17
C GLU A 277 -3.45 8.40 -27.98
N VAL A 278 -2.88 8.56 -26.78
CA VAL A 278 -3.40 7.90 -25.57
C VAL A 278 -4.86 8.25 -25.33
N VAL A 279 -5.20 9.55 -25.37
CA VAL A 279 -6.58 10.00 -25.13
C VAL A 279 -7.53 9.44 -26.18
N ASP A 280 -7.18 9.49 -27.45
CA ASP A 280 -8.02 9.05 -28.56
C ASP A 280 -8.27 7.54 -28.50
N THR A 281 -7.22 6.74 -28.29
CA THR A 281 -7.36 5.29 -28.13
C THR A 281 -8.26 4.94 -26.95
N LEU A 282 -8.09 5.63 -25.81
CA LEU A 282 -8.95 5.41 -24.64
C LEU A 282 -10.39 5.88 -24.90
N MET A 283 -10.60 6.90 -25.72
CA MET A 283 -11.95 7.38 -26.05
C MET A 283 -12.72 6.45 -26.99
N CYS A 284 -12.04 5.53 -27.70
CA CYS A 284 -12.66 4.50 -28.53
C CYS A 284 -13.45 3.47 -27.71
N PHE A 285 -13.17 3.30 -26.42
CA PHE A 285 -13.97 2.42 -25.57
C PHE A 285 -15.37 3.02 -25.37
N SER A 286 -16.41 2.24 -25.74
CA SER A 286 -17.81 2.65 -25.60
C SER A 286 -18.26 2.65 -24.14
N ASP A 287 -17.82 1.64 -23.38
CA ASP A 287 -18.20 1.44 -21.99
C ASP A 287 -17.08 1.83 -21.02
N LYS A 288 -17.47 2.02 -19.76
CA LYS A 288 -16.50 2.17 -18.68
C LYS A 288 -15.91 0.82 -18.31
N MET A 289 -14.60 0.79 -18.16
CA MET A 289 -13.87 -0.36 -17.68
C MET A 289 -13.85 -0.41 -16.15
N PRO A 290 -13.99 -1.61 -15.56
CA PRO A 290 -13.94 -1.78 -14.12
C PRO A 290 -12.50 -1.65 -13.62
N THR A 291 -12.16 -0.49 -13.01
CA THR A 291 -10.84 -0.22 -12.42
C THR A 291 -10.35 -1.34 -11.50
N LYS A 292 -11.24 -1.90 -10.68
CA LYS A 292 -10.88 -3.02 -9.79
C LYS A 292 -10.54 -4.30 -10.54
N GLY A 293 -11.19 -4.55 -11.68
CA GLY A 293 -10.88 -5.67 -12.57
C GLY A 293 -9.49 -5.51 -13.15
N LEU A 294 -9.21 -4.35 -13.78
CA LEU A 294 -7.91 -4.04 -14.37
C LEU A 294 -6.76 -4.17 -13.37
N VAL A 295 -6.91 -3.63 -12.15
CA VAL A 295 -5.90 -3.73 -11.10
C VAL A 295 -5.64 -5.17 -10.64
N ARG A 296 -6.66 -6.05 -10.69
CA ARG A 296 -6.52 -7.46 -10.33
C ARG A 296 -5.90 -8.32 -11.43
N VAL A 297 -6.25 -8.06 -12.69
CA VAL A 297 -5.83 -8.86 -13.86
C VAL A 297 -4.32 -8.79 -14.07
N TYR A 298 -3.65 -7.71 -13.69
CA TYR A 298 -2.19 -7.58 -13.82
C TYR A 298 -1.37 -8.60 -13.01
N ASN A 299 -1.99 -9.32 -12.06
CA ASN A 299 -1.34 -10.45 -11.37
C ASN A 299 -1.53 -11.80 -12.10
N LEU A 300 -2.28 -11.84 -13.20
CA LEU A 300 -2.50 -13.04 -14.01
C LEU A 300 -1.55 -13.03 -15.21
N VAL A 301 -1.04 -14.21 -15.52
CA VAL A 301 0.11 -14.47 -16.42
C VAL A 301 -0.09 -13.97 -17.87
N HIS A 302 -1.31 -13.56 -18.26
CA HIS A 302 -1.63 -13.02 -19.59
C HIS A 302 -2.71 -11.91 -19.55
N PRO A 303 -2.36 -10.62 -19.46
CA PRO A 303 -3.32 -9.52 -19.31
C PRO A 303 -4.11 -9.12 -20.58
N ILE A 304 -3.78 -9.67 -21.75
CA ILE A 304 -4.24 -9.16 -23.06
C ILE A 304 -5.67 -9.63 -23.43
N ILE A 305 -6.08 -10.84 -23.02
CA ILE A 305 -7.30 -11.48 -23.54
C ILE A 305 -8.60 -10.83 -22.99
N ASP A 306 -8.57 -10.22 -21.80
CA ASP A 306 -9.77 -9.61 -21.18
C ASP A 306 -10.06 -8.18 -21.66
N ILE A 307 -9.08 -7.46 -22.25
CA ILE A 307 -9.27 -6.07 -22.68
C ILE A 307 -9.86 -5.98 -24.10
N GLU A 308 -9.52 -6.91 -24.99
CA GLU A 308 -10.03 -6.94 -26.37
C GLU A 308 -11.56 -7.11 -26.43
N GLY A 309 -12.16 -7.87 -25.51
CA GLY A 309 -13.61 -8.03 -25.41
C GLY A 309 -14.37 -6.74 -25.08
N HIS A 310 -13.70 -5.70 -24.58
CA HIS A 310 -14.27 -4.39 -24.29
C HIS A 310 -14.06 -3.35 -25.40
N MET A 311 -13.29 -3.68 -26.45
CA MET A 311 -13.06 -2.80 -27.61
C MET A 311 -14.07 -3.03 -28.75
N ALA A 312 -14.93 -4.05 -28.65
CA ALA A 312 -15.91 -4.44 -29.67
C ALA A 312 -17.28 -3.77 -29.48
#